data_AF-A0A6L9ISD4-F1
#
_entry.id   AF-A0A6L9ISD4-F1
#
_cell.length_a   1.000
_cell.length_b   1.000
_cell.length_c   1.000
_cell.angle_alpha   90.00
_cell.angle_beta   90.00
_cell.angle_gamma   90.00
#
_symmetry.space_group_name_H-M   'P 1'
#
loop_
_entity.id
_entity.type
_entity.pdbx_description
1 polymer ?
#
loop_
_entity_poly.entity_id
_entity_poly.type
_entity_poly.pdbx_seq_one_letter_code
_entity_poly.pdbx_strand_id
1 'polypeptide(L)'
;MHCPRCGAQHLEYTGPKTLRCTICGFGPFRELAAGGGESGAVATPDHAIIRRIAPPPVPIDLPAGFSLGYVAGLDDYERVRFEGHLDTALIALRRDDHDAAREALQAALEINKLSDQVWLFMAGLAEDAPAQREYLQQALACNPNNQLALETLLRLDGRLAQVDRVFGRERPEPGREMVKRIACPRCGGNLAYHTGQGEVMCRSCGHRILDVDEMERSGQQTPLTVGLLTRKFQERPWNIGKRWLRCGECGAITTLSRRTLTNTCRFCTSQQVLQEGVYLRFQQPDFILPFALDEANVRVMVRHRLRGGFRGVARLLSDVGEHVELHPVFLPFWVFDAQMTVHWSIPNARDRGQHPVLVGDVLFPAAEALPAELVRQLEPYDLQRGVDYDPRLLVSHPAELYTVDVDRAAMDVQPILRQHAEQDARPVLSTLRPTTRSWYERYDERGWGGGRLRTEAGTRYMSYRLGLLPVWIGRLGDGDGAARQVVVNGQTGQVALSAHKERE
;
A
#
# COMPACT_ATOMS: atom_id res chain seq x y z
N MET A 1 9.77 15.19 -12.55
CA MET A 1 10.57 14.11 -11.93
C MET A 1 11.33 14.72 -10.76
N HIS A 2 11.34 14.06 -9.59
CA HIS A 2 12.14 14.50 -8.44
C HIS A 2 13.46 13.75 -8.42
N CYS A 3 14.56 14.42 -8.10
CA CYS A 3 15.85 13.77 -7.95
C CYS A 3 15.78 12.72 -6.82
N PRO A 4 16.08 11.43 -7.06
CA PRO A 4 15.99 10.40 -6.01
C PRO A 4 17.04 10.57 -4.91
N ARG A 5 18.08 11.37 -5.16
CA ARG A 5 19.13 11.65 -4.19
C ARG A 5 18.80 12.82 -3.26
N CYS A 6 18.15 13.88 -3.75
CA CYS A 6 17.92 15.11 -2.97
C CYS A 6 16.48 15.64 -3.00
N GLY A 7 15.56 14.99 -3.70
CA GLY A 7 14.16 15.38 -3.77
C GLY A 7 13.86 16.64 -4.61
N ALA A 8 14.86 17.32 -5.16
CA ALA A 8 14.66 18.56 -5.93
C ALA A 8 13.97 18.31 -7.29
N GLN A 9 13.11 19.24 -7.73
CA GLN A 9 12.41 19.20 -9.02
C GLN A 9 13.24 19.69 -10.23
N HIS A 10 14.54 19.90 -10.06
CA HIS A 10 15.42 20.42 -11.12
C HIS A 10 16.31 19.30 -11.70
N LEU A 11 15.77 18.59 -12.69
CA LEU A 11 16.48 17.61 -13.52
C LEU A 11 16.54 18.14 -14.95
N GLU A 12 17.75 18.30 -15.50
CA GLU A 12 17.98 18.73 -16.89
C GLU A 12 18.36 17.52 -17.77
N TYR A 13 17.85 17.52 -19.00
CA TYR A 13 18.21 16.55 -20.03
C TYR A 13 19.46 17.02 -20.76
N THR A 14 20.56 16.30 -20.62
CA THR A 14 21.85 16.64 -21.27
C THR A 14 22.18 15.75 -22.47
N GLY A 15 21.25 14.92 -22.93
CA GLY A 15 21.43 14.03 -24.09
C GLY A 15 20.38 12.91 -24.17
N PRO A 16 20.46 12.02 -25.17
CA PRO A 16 19.39 11.07 -25.50
C PRO A 16 19.11 10.01 -24.42
N LYS A 17 19.94 9.88 -23.36
CA LYS A 17 19.71 8.98 -22.21
C LYS A 17 20.32 9.47 -20.88
N THR A 18 20.58 10.77 -20.72
CA THR A 18 21.26 11.29 -19.52
C THR A 18 20.44 12.40 -18.85
N LEU A 19 19.93 12.07 -17.67
CA LEU A 19 19.27 13.00 -16.73
C LEU A 19 20.31 13.47 -15.71
N ARG A 20 20.46 14.78 -15.53
CA ARG A 20 21.38 15.33 -14.52
C ARG A 20 20.64 16.29 -13.59
N CYS A 21 20.81 16.11 -12.29
CA CYS A 21 20.33 17.04 -11.28
C CYS A 21 21.32 18.19 -11.15
N THR A 22 20.87 19.41 -11.39
CA THR A 22 21.70 20.62 -11.30
C THR A 22 22.06 21.00 -9.86
N ILE A 23 21.34 20.46 -8.87
CA ILE A 23 21.55 20.73 -7.44
C ILE A 23 22.65 19.84 -6.83
N CYS A 24 22.56 18.52 -7.03
CA CYS A 24 23.46 17.56 -6.38
C CYS A 24 24.34 16.77 -7.34
N GLY A 25 24.28 17.11 -8.63
CA GLY A 25 25.05 16.44 -9.70
C GLY A 25 24.61 15.02 -10.02
N PHE A 26 23.50 14.52 -9.44
CA PHE A 26 22.99 13.17 -9.68
C PHE A 26 22.71 12.94 -11.17
N GLY A 27 23.35 11.94 -11.77
CA GLY A 27 23.00 11.44 -13.10
C GLY A 27 23.31 9.95 -13.20
N PRO A 28 22.54 9.18 -14.00
CA PRO A 28 22.51 7.72 -13.97
C PRO A 28 23.77 7.03 -14.51
N PHE A 29 24.74 7.78 -15.04
CA PHE A 29 26.02 7.27 -15.49
C PHE A 29 27.12 8.25 -15.11
N ARG A 30 27.96 7.87 -14.15
CA ARG A 30 29.29 8.47 -14.01
C ARG A 30 30.24 7.50 -14.68
N GLU A 31 30.93 7.95 -15.73
CA GLU A 31 32.04 7.20 -16.31
C GLU A 31 33.06 6.89 -15.20
N LEU A 32 33.31 5.60 -14.99
CA LEU A 32 34.43 5.09 -14.22
C LEU A 32 35.70 5.45 -15.01
N ALA A 33 36.25 6.64 -14.78
CA ALA A 33 37.55 7.02 -15.32
C ALA A 33 38.66 6.53 -14.38
N ALA A 34 39.43 5.57 -14.88
CA ALA A 34 40.74 5.18 -14.36
C ALA A 34 41.80 6.27 -14.65
N GLY A 35 42.81 6.37 -13.78
CA GLY A 35 44.10 7.02 -14.10
C GLY A 35 44.38 8.31 -13.32
N GLY A 36 45.45 8.29 -12.53
CA GLY A 36 45.87 9.35 -11.62
C GLY A 36 46.39 10.64 -12.27
N GLY A 37 46.41 11.69 -11.46
CA GLY A 37 47.04 12.98 -11.72
C GLY A 37 46.91 13.87 -10.48
N GLU A 38 48.05 14.25 -9.90
CA GLU A 38 48.17 15.00 -8.65
C GLU A 38 47.79 16.49 -8.75
N SER A 39 47.34 17.00 -7.60
CA SER A 39 47.54 18.35 -7.05
C SER A 39 46.68 19.53 -7.53
N GLY A 40 46.05 20.15 -6.54
CA GLY A 40 45.31 21.41 -6.60
C GLY A 40 44.62 21.67 -5.25
N ALA A 41 45.43 21.83 -4.20
CA ALA A 41 44.97 21.98 -2.83
C ALA A 41 44.15 23.27 -2.62
N VAL A 42 42.92 23.11 -2.14
CA VAL A 42 42.20 24.14 -1.38
C VAL A 42 41.94 23.55 -0.01
N ALA A 43 42.55 24.15 1.01
CA ALA A 43 42.44 23.72 2.39
C ALA A 43 41.00 23.89 2.89
N THR A 44 40.37 22.79 3.31
CA THR A 44 39.18 22.78 4.16
C THR A 44 39.50 22.07 5.48
N PRO A 45 38.86 22.46 6.60
CA PRO A 45 39.32 22.09 7.94
C PRO A 45 39.10 20.60 8.25
N ASP A 46 40.10 20.03 8.92
CA ASP A 46 40.17 18.70 9.56
C ASP A 46 39.00 17.72 9.33
N HIS A 47 39.19 16.84 8.34
CA HIS A 47 38.44 15.60 8.11
C HIS A 47 38.64 14.52 9.21
N ALA A 48 39.15 14.88 10.40
CA ALA A 48 39.40 13.94 11.49
C ALA A 48 38.16 13.67 12.38
N ILE A 49 37.11 14.51 12.33
CA ILE A 49 35.97 14.43 13.27
C ILE A 49 34.72 13.76 12.68
N ILE A 50 34.64 13.58 11.34
CA ILE A 50 33.53 12.87 10.66
C ILE A 50 33.91 11.43 10.30
N ARG A 51 34.59 10.73 11.22
CA ARG A 51 34.51 9.26 11.32
C ARG A 51 33.55 8.91 12.45
N ARG A 52 32.31 9.42 12.40
CA ARG A 52 31.20 8.83 13.15
C ARG A 52 30.84 7.53 12.44
N ILE A 53 31.52 6.47 12.86
CA ILE A 53 31.17 5.05 12.76
C ILE A 53 30.01 4.81 11.78
N ALA A 54 30.32 4.67 10.49
CA ALA A 54 29.38 4.02 9.59
C ALA A 54 29.10 2.62 10.18
N PRO A 55 27.83 2.19 10.26
CA PRO A 55 27.53 0.85 10.76
C PRO A 55 28.33 -0.17 9.95
N PRO A 56 28.80 -1.28 10.55
CA PRO A 56 29.43 -2.34 9.77
C PRO A 56 28.44 -2.89 8.74
N PRO A 57 28.91 -3.45 7.61
CA PRO A 57 28.03 -4.15 6.69
C PRO A 57 27.26 -5.26 7.42
N VAL A 58 26.02 -5.48 7.03
CA VAL A 58 25.14 -6.51 7.59
C VAL A 58 25.43 -7.83 6.87
N PRO A 59 25.64 -8.95 7.58
CA PRO A 59 25.82 -10.25 6.95
C PRO A 59 24.62 -10.62 6.08
N ILE A 60 24.88 -11.16 4.89
CA ILE A 60 23.86 -11.64 3.95
C ILE A 60 24.02 -13.15 3.81
N ASP A 61 22.98 -13.92 4.13
CA ASP A 61 22.92 -15.34 3.79
C ASP A 61 22.66 -15.49 2.29
N LEU A 62 23.73 -15.50 1.50
CA LEU A 62 23.65 -15.61 0.05
C LEU A 62 23.06 -16.97 -0.36
N PRO A 63 22.21 -17.01 -1.41
CA PRO A 63 21.68 -18.27 -1.92
C PRO A 63 22.80 -19.17 -2.46
N ALA A 64 22.61 -20.49 -2.38
CA ALA A 64 23.63 -21.49 -2.74
C ALA A 64 24.07 -21.49 -4.23
N GLY A 65 23.42 -20.69 -5.07
CA GLY A 65 23.76 -20.53 -6.48
C GLY A 65 22.97 -19.41 -7.14
N PHE A 66 23.32 -19.12 -8.40
CA PHE A 66 22.59 -18.19 -9.25
C PHE A 66 21.38 -18.86 -9.88
N SER A 67 20.21 -18.25 -9.77
CA SER A 67 19.00 -18.66 -10.51
C SER A 67 18.86 -17.79 -11.75
N LEU A 68 19.30 -18.33 -12.88
CA LEU A 68 19.06 -17.71 -14.19
C LEU A 68 17.59 -17.86 -14.57
N GLY A 69 16.78 -16.88 -14.18
CA GLY A 69 15.54 -16.62 -14.91
C GLY A 69 15.88 -16.28 -16.36
N TYR A 70 14.91 -16.42 -17.27
CA TYR A 70 15.08 -16.01 -18.66
C TYR A 70 15.52 -14.53 -18.73
N VAL A 71 16.78 -14.29 -19.09
CA VAL A 71 17.34 -12.94 -19.23
C VAL A 71 16.99 -12.42 -20.61
N ALA A 72 15.97 -11.57 -20.69
CA ALA A 72 15.57 -10.96 -21.94
C ALA A 72 16.70 -10.04 -22.47
N GLY A 73 17.15 -10.27 -23.70
CA GLY A 73 18.07 -9.37 -24.40
C GLY A 73 19.52 -9.85 -24.55
N LEU A 74 19.88 -11.02 -24.01
CA LEU A 74 21.20 -11.63 -24.25
C LEU A 74 21.14 -12.62 -25.42
N ASP A 75 22.13 -12.55 -26.31
CA ASP A 75 22.33 -13.59 -27.32
C ASP A 75 22.90 -14.88 -26.71
N ASP A 76 23.00 -15.94 -27.52
CA ASP A 76 23.48 -17.26 -27.04
C ASP A 76 24.95 -17.20 -26.57
N TYR A 77 25.78 -16.34 -27.15
CA TYR A 77 27.19 -16.20 -26.79
C TYR A 77 27.37 -15.41 -25.49
N GLU A 78 26.67 -14.28 -25.37
CA GLU A 78 26.66 -13.44 -24.16
C GLU A 78 26.14 -14.23 -22.96
N ARG A 79 25.14 -15.10 -23.16
CA ARG A 79 24.61 -15.96 -22.11
C ARG A 79 25.66 -16.94 -21.58
N VAL A 80 26.33 -17.67 -22.47
CA VAL A 80 27.39 -18.63 -22.07
C VAL A 80 28.52 -17.91 -21.34
N ARG A 81 28.91 -16.73 -21.81
CA ARG A 81 29.96 -15.93 -21.17
C ARG A 81 29.52 -15.41 -19.79
N PHE A 82 28.29 -14.92 -19.68
CA PHE A 82 27.71 -14.50 -18.42
C PHE A 82 27.69 -15.65 -17.41
N GLU A 83 27.19 -16.81 -17.81
CA GLU A 83 27.17 -18.04 -17.01
C GLU A 83 28.58 -18.46 -16.56
N GLY A 84 29.57 -18.44 -17.46
CA GLY A 84 30.95 -18.76 -17.12
C GLY A 84 31.55 -17.85 -16.05
N HIS A 85 31.22 -16.55 -16.07
CA HIS A 85 31.65 -15.62 -15.03
C HIS A 85 30.93 -15.88 -13.69
N LEU A 86 29.65 -16.24 -13.71
CA LEU A 86 28.91 -16.62 -12.50
C LEU A 86 29.47 -17.90 -11.85
N ASP A 87 29.78 -18.91 -12.66
CA ASP A 87 30.40 -20.14 -12.18
C ASP A 87 31.78 -19.88 -11.57
N THR A 88 32.57 -19.03 -12.23
CA THR A 88 33.88 -18.59 -11.72
C THR A 88 33.74 -17.91 -10.37
N ALA A 89 32.76 -17.00 -10.23
CA ALA A 89 32.47 -16.34 -8.97
C ALA A 89 32.07 -17.33 -7.86
N LEU A 90 31.19 -18.30 -8.14
CA LEU A 90 30.82 -19.32 -7.16
C LEU A 90 31.99 -20.21 -6.73
N ILE A 91 32.88 -20.58 -7.67
CA ILE A 91 34.08 -21.35 -7.36
C ILE A 91 35.02 -20.56 -6.45
N ALA A 92 35.21 -19.27 -6.73
CA ALA A 92 36.02 -18.37 -5.91
C ALA A 92 35.44 -18.22 -4.49
N LEU A 93 34.12 -18.01 -4.37
CA LEU A 93 33.43 -17.93 -3.08
C LEU A 93 33.58 -19.21 -2.24
N ARG A 94 33.49 -20.40 -2.86
CA ARG A 94 33.71 -21.67 -2.15
C ARG A 94 35.16 -21.84 -1.65
N ARG A 95 36.10 -21.12 -2.25
CA ARG A 95 37.51 -21.09 -1.85
C ARG A 95 37.85 -19.95 -0.90
N ASP A 96 36.84 -19.18 -0.46
CA ASP A 96 37.01 -17.98 0.38
C ASP A 96 37.84 -16.87 -0.32
N ASP A 97 37.92 -16.90 -1.65
CA ASP A 97 38.62 -15.92 -2.47
C ASP A 97 37.65 -14.82 -2.90
N HIS A 98 37.48 -13.84 -2.01
CA HIS A 98 36.53 -12.75 -2.21
C HIS A 98 36.93 -11.77 -3.33
N ASP A 99 38.23 -11.62 -3.60
CA ASP A 99 38.72 -10.71 -4.63
C ASP A 99 38.47 -11.29 -6.02
N ALA A 100 38.82 -12.57 -6.24
CA ALA A 100 38.52 -13.25 -7.49
C ALA A 100 37.00 -13.38 -7.73
N ALA A 101 36.21 -13.57 -6.66
CA ALA A 101 34.76 -13.56 -6.75
C ALA A 101 34.23 -12.19 -7.21
N ARG A 102 34.74 -11.09 -6.63
CA ARG A 102 34.33 -9.73 -6.99
C ARG A 102 34.66 -9.39 -8.44
N GLU A 103 35.86 -9.78 -8.91
CA GLU A 103 36.28 -9.58 -10.30
C GLU A 103 35.37 -10.33 -11.28
N ALA A 104 35.08 -11.60 -10.97
CA ALA A 104 34.18 -12.42 -11.79
C ALA A 104 32.74 -11.85 -11.83
N LEU A 105 32.22 -11.34 -10.71
CA LEU A 105 30.92 -10.68 -10.65
C LEU A 105 30.89 -9.35 -11.41
N GLN A 106 31.96 -8.56 -11.35
CA GLN A 106 32.09 -7.34 -12.17
C GLN A 106 32.10 -7.66 -13.66
N ALA A 107 32.84 -8.70 -14.07
CA ALA A 107 32.83 -9.17 -15.46
C ALA A 107 31.45 -9.63 -15.92
N ALA A 108 30.67 -10.27 -15.02
CA ALA A 108 29.27 -10.61 -15.28
C ALA A 108 28.37 -9.36 -15.43
N LEU A 109 28.54 -8.34 -14.59
CA LEU A 109 27.79 -7.08 -14.68
C LEU A 109 28.07 -6.30 -15.96
N GLU A 110 29.27 -6.38 -16.52
CA GLU A 110 29.55 -5.75 -17.83
C GLU A 110 28.74 -6.39 -18.97
N ILE A 111 28.36 -7.66 -18.84
CA ILE A 111 27.50 -8.34 -19.81
C ILE A 111 26.03 -8.04 -19.52
N ASN A 112 25.60 -8.12 -18.25
CA ASN A 112 24.23 -7.85 -17.86
C ASN A 112 24.13 -7.01 -16.58
N LYS A 113 23.95 -5.71 -16.77
CA LYS A 113 23.78 -4.72 -15.68
C LYS A 113 22.45 -4.83 -14.93
N LEU A 114 21.49 -5.57 -15.50
CA LEU A 114 20.12 -5.71 -14.96
C LEU A 114 19.94 -6.97 -14.09
N SER A 115 21.02 -7.63 -13.69
CA SER A 115 20.93 -8.80 -12.81
C SER A 115 20.89 -8.40 -11.34
N ASP A 116 19.71 -8.54 -10.72
CA ASP A 116 19.54 -8.29 -9.28
C ASP A 116 20.36 -9.24 -8.41
N GLN A 117 20.53 -10.49 -8.85
CA GLN A 117 21.33 -11.48 -8.13
C GLN A 117 22.81 -11.12 -8.11
N VAL A 118 23.39 -10.68 -9.22
CA VAL A 118 24.82 -10.30 -9.24
C VAL A 118 25.06 -9.11 -8.32
N TRP A 119 24.16 -8.11 -8.34
CA TRP A 119 24.22 -6.99 -7.39
C TRP A 119 24.06 -7.44 -5.93
N LEU A 120 23.22 -8.45 -5.65
CA LEU A 120 23.06 -9.01 -4.30
C LEU A 120 24.32 -9.74 -3.81
N PHE A 121 25.00 -10.49 -4.67
CA PHE A 121 26.28 -11.12 -4.34
C PHE A 121 27.38 -10.07 -4.13
N MET A 122 27.41 -9.00 -4.94
CA MET A 122 28.30 -7.86 -4.71
C MET A 122 28.03 -7.19 -3.35
N ALA A 123 26.77 -7.07 -2.94
CA ALA A 123 26.40 -6.58 -1.60
C ALA A 123 26.90 -7.49 -0.47
N GLY A 124 26.95 -8.81 -0.67
CA GLY A 124 27.49 -9.75 0.30
C GLY A 124 29.02 -9.66 0.45
N LEU A 125 29.72 -9.22 -0.60
CA LEU A 125 31.17 -9.01 -0.64
C LEU A 125 31.62 -7.56 -0.34
N ALA A 126 30.67 -6.72 0.08
CA ALA A 126 30.95 -5.33 0.38
C ALA A 126 31.77 -5.18 1.67
N GLU A 127 32.85 -4.41 1.59
CA GLU A 127 33.76 -4.19 2.73
C GLU A 127 33.23 -3.15 3.72
N ASP A 128 32.33 -2.28 3.27
CA ASP A 128 31.72 -1.23 4.08
C ASP A 128 30.22 -1.07 3.80
N ALA A 129 29.51 -0.45 4.77
CA ALA A 129 28.08 -0.20 4.66
C ALA A 129 27.67 0.77 3.53
N PRO A 130 28.44 1.82 3.20
CA PRO A 130 28.16 2.64 2.02
C PRO A 130 28.12 1.83 0.71
N ALA A 131 29.14 1.01 0.44
CA ALA A 131 29.21 0.16 -0.75
C ALA A 131 28.11 -0.92 -0.71
N GLN A 132 27.88 -1.53 0.45
CA GLN A 132 26.80 -2.51 0.61
C GLN A 132 25.44 -1.88 0.28
N ARG A 133 25.17 -0.68 0.78
CA ARG A 133 23.93 0.06 0.49
C ARG A 133 23.77 0.33 -1.00
N GLU A 134 24.82 0.76 -1.67
CA GLU A 134 24.78 1.02 -3.11
C GLU A 134 24.45 -0.24 -3.91
N TYR A 135 25.10 -1.37 -3.62
CA TYR A 135 24.81 -2.63 -4.29
C TYR A 135 23.38 -3.15 -4.02
N LEU A 136 22.90 -3.03 -2.78
CA LEU A 136 21.51 -3.38 -2.44
C LEU A 136 20.50 -2.49 -3.18
N GLN A 137 20.79 -1.20 -3.34
CA GLN A 137 19.96 -0.29 -4.13
C GLN A 137 19.95 -0.66 -5.61
N GLN A 138 21.09 -1.07 -6.18
CA GLN A 138 21.14 -1.57 -7.56
C GLN A 138 20.35 -2.88 -7.74
N ALA A 139 20.46 -3.81 -6.78
CA ALA A 139 19.68 -5.04 -6.78
C ALA A 139 18.18 -4.75 -6.77
N LEU A 140 17.73 -3.82 -5.94
CA LEU A 140 16.32 -3.39 -5.85
C LEU A 140 15.85 -2.59 -7.07
N ALA A 141 16.75 -1.84 -7.71
CA ALA A 141 16.44 -1.17 -8.98
C ALA A 141 16.19 -2.18 -10.12
N CYS A 142 16.92 -3.30 -10.11
CA CYS A 142 16.73 -4.40 -11.05
C CYS A 142 15.48 -5.23 -10.72
N ASN A 143 15.30 -5.57 -9.44
CA ASN A 143 14.16 -6.35 -8.94
C ASN A 143 13.64 -5.79 -7.60
N PRO A 144 12.60 -4.95 -7.64
CA PRO A 144 12.01 -4.35 -6.43
C PRO A 144 11.45 -5.37 -5.42
N ASN A 145 11.24 -6.62 -5.84
CA ASN A 145 10.73 -7.69 -4.99
C ASN A 145 11.82 -8.60 -4.41
N ASN A 146 13.10 -8.28 -4.60
CA ASN A 146 14.19 -9.05 -4.00
C ASN A 146 14.17 -8.88 -2.47
N GLN A 147 13.54 -9.84 -1.78
CA GLN A 147 13.28 -9.79 -0.34
C GLN A 147 14.56 -9.69 0.48
N LEU A 148 15.61 -10.42 0.08
CA LEU A 148 16.88 -10.43 0.79
C LEU A 148 17.61 -9.08 0.65
N ALA A 149 17.61 -8.48 -0.55
CA ALA A 149 18.18 -7.16 -0.76
C ALA A 149 17.46 -6.09 0.07
N LEU A 150 16.12 -6.17 0.08
CA LEU A 150 15.27 -5.23 0.81
C LEU A 150 15.45 -5.35 2.32
N GLU A 151 15.42 -6.57 2.85
CA GLU A 151 15.61 -6.83 4.27
C GLU A 151 17.00 -6.36 4.72
N THR A 152 18.05 -6.69 3.97
CA THR A 152 19.41 -6.28 4.31
C THR A 152 19.56 -4.76 4.31
N LEU A 153 18.98 -4.06 3.33
CA LEU A 153 19.01 -2.59 3.27
C LEU A 153 18.28 -1.98 4.48
N LEU A 154 17.13 -2.54 4.85
CA LEU A 154 16.39 -2.09 6.03
C LEU A 154 17.15 -2.37 7.34
N ARG A 155 17.89 -3.48 7.46
CA ARG A 155 18.80 -3.75 8.59
C ARG A 155 19.94 -2.75 8.63
N LEU A 156 20.58 -2.49 7.48
CA LEU A 156 21.70 -1.58 7.31
C LEU A 156 21.34 -0.12 7.65
N ASP A 157 20.11 0.29 7.34
CA ASP A 157 19.57 1.60 7.69
C ASP A 157 19.05 1.68 9.14
N GLY A 158 19.23 0.61 9.94
CA GLY A 158 18.77 0.56 11.34
C GLY A 158 17.25 0.44 11.50
N ARG A 159 16.51 0.27 10.40
CA ARG A 159 15.05 0.09 10.39
C ARG A 159 14.62 -1.32 10.84
N LEU A 160 15.56 -2.25 11.05
CA LEU A 160 15.28 -3.61 11.53
C LEU A 160 16.11 -4.00 12.78
N ALA A 161 16.70 -3.06 13.51
CA ALA A 161 17.69 -3.29 14.56
C ALA A 161 17.21 -4.04 15.84
N GLN A 162 16.06 -4.72 15.85
CA GLN A 162 15.48 -5.39 17.04
C GLN A 162 15.25 -6.91 16.91
N VAL A 163 15.66 -7.55 15.82
CA VAL A 163 15.34 -8.98 15.62
C VAL A 163 16.27 -9.92 16.40
N ASP A 164 17.54 -9.55 16.59
CA ASP A 164 18.51 -10.40 17.32
C ASP A 164 18.17 -10.54 18.82
N ARG A 165 17.28 -9.70 19.36
CA ARG A 165 16.77 -9.83 20.75
C ARG A 165 15.54 -10.73 20.87
N VAL A 166 14.86 -11.06 19.77
CA VAL A 166 13.60 -11.82 19.83
C VAL A 166 13.84 -13.32 20.00
N PHE A 167 14.97 -13.84 19.51
CA PHE A 167 15.33 -15.26 19.69
C PHE A 167 16.19 -15.53 20.93
N GLY A 168 16.62 -14.48 21.65
CA GLY A 168 17.41 -14.57 22.87
C GLY A 168 16.80 -13.75 24.01
N ARG A 169 15.95 -14.40 24.82
CA ARG A 169 15.53 -14.02 26.20
C ARG A 169 15.48 -12.52 26.50
N GLU A 170 14.34 -11.90 26.22
CA GLU A 170 13.48 -11.17 27.18
C GLU A 170 12.44 -10.36 26.40
N ARG A 171 11.17 -10.64 26.70
CA ARG A 171 10.03 -9.86 26.23
C ARG A 171 10.18 -8.45 26.79
N PRO A 172 10.30 -7.38 25.98
CA PRO A 172 10.37 -6.03 26.53
C PRO A 172 9.09 -5.78 27.33
N GLU A 173 9.22 -5.51 28.63
CA GLU A 173 8.08 -5.08 29.43
C GLU A 173 7.46 -3.85 28.78
N PRO A 174 6.12 -3.73 28.75
CA PRO A 174 5.46 -2.61 28.11
C PRO A 174 5.92 -1.32 28.80
N GLY A 175 6.82 -0.60 28.12
CA GLY A 175 7.13 0.78 28.46
C GLY A 175 5.81 1.53 28.60
N ARG A 176 5.72 2.36 29.63
CA ARG A 176 4.61 3.30 29.83
C ARG A 176 4.58 4.29 28.65
N GLU A 177 4.12 3.84 27.49
CA GLU A 177 3.89 4.73 26.36
C GLU A 177 2.69 5.59 26.73
N MET A 178 2.98 6.89 26.85
CA MET A 178 2.09 7.86 27.45
C MET A 178 0.95 8.11 26.47
N VAL A 179 -0.23 7.53 26.74
CA VAL A 179 -1.45 7.72 25.95
C VAL A 179 -1.68 9.23 25.78
N LYS A 180 -1.48 9.75 24.57
CA LYS A 180 -1.70 11.17 24.28
C LYS A 180 -3.17 11.49 24.54
N ARG A 181 -3.43 12.30 25.57
CA ARG A 181 -4.78 12.74 25.92
C ARG A 181 -5.22 13.77 24.88
N ILE A 182 -6.17 13.39 24.03
CA ILE A 182 -6.78 14.30 23.06
C ILE A 182 -7.75 15.22 23.80
N ALA A 183 -7.34 16.46 24.06
CA ALA A 183 -8.12 17.50 24.74
C ALA A 183 -7.78 18.87 24.15
N CYS A 184 -8.62 19.87 24.38
CA CYS A 184 -8.34 21.24 23.95
C CYS A 184 -7.07 21.78 24.63
N PRO A 185 -6.07 22.29 23.89
CA PRO A 185 -4.86 22.86 24.48
C PRO A 185 -5.14 24.18 25.21
N ARG A 186 -6.22 24.90 24.86
CA ARG A 186 -6.57 26.20 25.45
C ARG A 186 -7.27 26.09 26.80
N CYS A 187 -8.20 25.13 26.95
CA CYS A 187 -9.05 25.05 28.15
C CYS A 187 -9.19 23.64 28.74
N GLY A 188 -8.56 22.62 28.14
CA GLY A 188 -8.73 21.22 28.55
C GLY A 188 -10.11 20.62 28.23
N GLY A 189 -11.00 21.39 27.58
CA GLY A 189 -12.34 20.97 27.19
C GLY A 189 -12.36 19.89 26.11
N ASN A 190 -13.56 19.34 25.86
CA ASN A 190 -13.74 18.28 24.88
C ASN A 190 -13.82 18.84 23.46
N LEU A 191 -13.31 18.07 22.51
CA LEU A 191 -13.37 18.42 21.09
C LEU A 191 -14.63 17.84 20.44
N ALA A 192 -15.01 18.40 19.31
CA ALA A 192 -16.00 17.89 18.38
C ALA A 192 -15.46 18.04 16.97
N TYR A 193 -15.55 16.98 16.18
CA TYR A 193 -15.44 17.08 14.74
C TYR A 193 -16.80 17.48 14.15
N HIS A 194 -16.81 18.50 13.30
CA HIS A 194 -17.97 19.04 12.60
C HIS A 194 -18.02 18.48 11.17
N THR A 195 -18.91 17.52 10.95
CA THR A 195 -19.15 16.91 9.62
C THR A 195 -19.60 17.96 8.61
N GLY A 196 -19.10 17.88 7.37
CA GLY A 196 -19.43 18.83 6.30
C GLY A 196 -18.56 20.09 6.27
N GLN A 197 -18.11 20.58 7.43
CA GLN A 197 -17.12 21.67 7.51
C GLN A 197 -15.67 21.16 7.55
N GLY A 198 -15.44 19.91 7.98
CA GLY A 198 -14.09 19.36 8.07
C GLY A 198 -13.26 19.95 9.20
N GLU A 199 -13.90 20.45 10.27
CA GLU A 199 -13.22 21.16 11.35
C GLU A 199 -13.30 20.41 12.69
N VAL A 200 -12.22 20.48 13.47
CA VAL A 200 -12.23 20.05 14.88
C VAL A 200 -12.25 21.28 15.78
N MET A 201 -13.31 21.44 16.56
CA MET A 201 -13.50 22.57 17.46
C MET A 201 -13.67 22.12 18.91
N CYS A 202 -13.27 22.96 19.86
CA CYS A 202 -13.57 22.73 21.27
C CYS A 202 -15.03 23.14 21.58
N ARG A 203 -15.83 22.21 22.10
CA ARG A 203 -17.23 22.49 22.51
C ARG A 203 -17.32 23.46 23.69
N SER A 204 -16.25 23.56 24.49
CA SER A 204 -16.27 24.36 25.72
C SER A 204 -15.88 25.81 25.49
N CYS A 205 -14.89 26.10 24.62
CA CYS A 205 -14.39 27.46 24.41
C CYS A 205 -14.43 27.93 22.95
N GLY A 206 -14.93 27.11 22.01
CA GLY A 206 -15.02 27.46 20.60
C GLY A 206 -13.69 27.50 19.85
N HIS A 207 -12.57 27.17 20.48
CA HIS A 207 -11.26 27.17 19.84
C HIS A 207 -11.19 26.12 18.72
N ARG A 208 -10.93 26.57 17.49
CA ARG A 208 -10.61 25.70 16.34
C ARG A 208 -9.23 25.08 16.54
N ILE A 209 -9.16 23.76 16.46
CA ILE A 209 -7.97 22.94 16.72
C ILE A 209 -7.29 22.51 15.42
N LEU A 210 -8.11 22.18 14.44
CA LEU A 210 -7.68 21.60 13.18
C LEU A 210 -8.72 21.94 12.12
N ASP A 211 -8.23 22.23 10.93
CA ASP A 211 -8.99 22.40 9.71
C ASP A 211 -8.44 21.39 8.70
N VAL A 212 -9.32 20.55 8.14
CA VAL A 212 -8.95 19.50 7.19
C VAL A 212 -8.33 20.08 5.92
N ASP A 213 -8.73 21.28 5.50
CA ASP A 213 -8.20 21.90 4.28
C ASP A 213 -6.75 22.36 4.43
N GLU A 214 -6.29 22.57 5.69
CA GLU A 214 -4.93 22.95 6.04
C GLU A 214 -4.01 21.73 6.29
N MET A 215 -4.55 20.51 6.28
CA MET A 215 -3.78 19.31 6.57
C MET A 215 -2.92 18.84 5.39
N GLU A 216 -1.79 18.22 5.72
CA GLU A 216 -0.92 17.58 4.74
C GLU A 216 -1.61 16.39 4.06
N ARG A 217 -1.33 16.22 2.77
CA ARG A 217 -1.75 15.08 1.95
C ARG A 217 -0.50 14.45 1.38
N SER A 218 0.29 13.79 2.24
CA SER A 218 1.62 13.30 1.87
C SER A 218 1.57 12.23 0.77
N GLY A 219 0.43 11.54 0.63
CA GLY A 219 0.24 10.48 -0.35
C GLY A 219 1.19 9.29 -0.16
N GLN A 220 1.84 9.18 1.01
CA GLN A 220 2.87 8.18 1.25
C GLN A 220 2.29 6.77 1.15
N GLN A 221 2.85 5.97 0.25
CA GLN A 221 2.51 4.56 0.09
C GLN A 221 3.65 3.68 0.56
N THR A 222 3.30 2.54 1.15
CA THR A 222 4.28 1.54 1.58
C THR A 222 4.38 0.46 0.52
N PRO A 223 5.56 0.19 -0.07
CA PRO A 223 5.76 -0.99 -0.90
C PRO A 223 5.36 -2.25 -0.11
N LEU A 224 4.58 -3.16 -0.70
CA LEU A 224 4.05 -4.33 0.00
C LEU A 224 5.17 -5.16 0.64
N THR A 225 6.24 -5.39 -0.11
CA THR A 225 7.41 -6.14 0.36
C THR A 225 8.03 -5.49 1.60
N VAL A 226 8.18 -4.16 1.60
CA VAL A 226 8.65 -3.39 2.76
C VAL A 226 7.68 -3.52 3.93
N GLY A 227 6.39 -3.35 3.68
CA GLY A 227 5.36 -3.42 4.71
C GLY A 227 5.27 -4.78 5.39
N LEU A 228 5.30 -5.86 4.61
CA LEU A 228 5.29 -7.24 5.12
C LEU A 228 6.55 -7.57 5.93
N LEU A 229 7.72 -7.11 5.48
CA LEU A 229 8.97 -7.27 6.23
C LEU A 229 8.96 -6.44 7.51
N THR A 230 8.73 -5.14 7.41
CA THR A 230 8.69 -4.25 8.58
C THR A 230 7.67 -4.72 9.60
N ARG A 231 6.50 -5.25 9.21
CA ARG A 231 5.50 -5.76 10.15
C ARG A 231 5.96 -6.99 10.93
N LYS A 232 6.80 -7.86 10.35
CA LYS A 232 7.43 -8.97 11.07
C LYS A 232 8.40 -8.49 12.15
N PHE A 233 8.89 -7.25 12.05
CA PHE A 233 10.06 -6.79 12.81
C PHE A 233 9.87 -5.47 13.59
N GLN A 234 8.85 -4.68 13.27
CA GLN A 234 8.52 -3.39 13.87
C GLN A 234 7.02 -3.31 14.15
N GLU A 235 6.71 -3.14 15.42
CA GLU A 235 5.34 -2.94 15.89
C GLU A 235 5.07 -1.45 15.92
N ARG A 236 4.15 -0.95 15.09
CA ARG A 236 3.62 0.42 15.19
C ARG A 236 2.33 0.38 16.00
N PRO A 237 2.34 0.57 17.33
CA PRO A 237 1.11 0.51 18.11
C PRO A 237 0.18 1.67 17.75
N TRP A 238 -1.08 1.35 17.48
CA TRP A 238 -2.12 2.34 17.30
C TRP A 238 -2.46 2.97 18.65
N ASN A 239 -1.86 4.13 18.92
CA ASN A 239 -1.85 4.80 20.22
C ASN A 239 -3.13 5.58 20.56
N ILE A 240 -4.33 5.05 20.26
CA ILE A 240 -5.61 5.66 20.68
C ILE A 240 -6.24 4.85 21.80
N GLY A 241 -5.87 5.18 23.05
CA GLY A 241 -6.64 4.78 24.23
C GLY A 241 -6.65 3.27 24.50
N LYS A 242 -6.44 2.87 25.76
CA LYS A 242 -6.38 1.44 26.15
C LYS A 242 -7.75 0.74 26.20
N ARG A 243 -8.79 1.25 25.54
CA ARG A 243 -10.15 0.71 25.65
C ARG A 243 -10.79 0.64 24.28
N TRP A 244 -11.07 -0.57 23.85
CA TRP A 244 -11.81 -0.89 22.63
C TRP A 244 -13.09 -1.62 23.03
N LEU A 245 -14.11 -1.56 22.17
CA LEU A 245 -15.29 -2.41 22.31
C LEU A 245 -15.24 -3.49 21.25
N ARG A 246 -15.45 -4.76 21.66
CA ARG A 246 -15.77 -5.85 20.75
C ARG A 246 -17.24 -6.22 20.89
N CYS A 247 -17.93 -6.34 19.77
CA CYS A 247 -19.28 -6.90 19.73
C CYS A 247 -19.24 -8.43 19.75
N GLY A 248 -19.97 -9.07 20.67
CA GLY A 248 -20.09 -10.53 20.73
C GLY A 248 -20.92 -11.15 19.59
N GLU A 249 -21.76 -10.34 18.93
CA GLU A 249 -22.65 -10.81 17.87
C GLU A 249 -22.03 -10.68 16.46
N CYS A 250 -21.54 -9.49 16.09
CA CYS A 250 -20.98 -9.24 14.75
C CYS A 250 -19.46 -9.13 14.72
N GLY A 251 -18.78 -9.29 15.87
CA GLY A 251 -17.31 -9.24 15.95
C GLY A 251 -16.66 -7.86 15.82
N ALA A 252 -17.42 -6.82 15.44
CA ALA A 252 -16.90 -5.46 15.24
C ALA A 252 -16.06 -4.98 16.41
N ILE A 253 -14.85 -4.47 16.12
CA ILE A 253 -13.95 -3.91 17.12
C ILE A 253 -13.84 -2.41 16.87
N THR A 254 -14.20 -1.57 17.84
CA THR A 254 -14.27 -0.11 17.64
C THR A 254 -13.52 0.68 18.69
N THR A 255 -13.05 1.87 18.30
CA THR A 255 -12.45 2.84 19.22
C THR A 255 -13.50 3.43 20.18
N LEU A 256 -13.13 3.58 21.46
CA LEU A 256 -13.96 4.26 22.45
C LEU A 256 -13.53 5.71 22.62
N SER A 257 -14.48 6.63 22.45
CA SER A 257 -14.34 7.98 23.00
C SER A 257 -14.75 8.00 24.48
N ARG A 258 -14.13 8.86 25.30
CA ARG A 258 -14.24 8.90 26.78
C ARG A 258 -15.67 8.97 27.35
N ARG A 259 -16.68 9.31 26.55
CA ARG A 259 -18.07 9.51 27.00
C ARG A 259 -19.04 8.44 26.50
N THR A 260 -18.63 7.64 25.53
CA THR A 260 -19.54 6.74 24.83
C THR A 260 -19.48 5.36 25.47
N LEU A 261 -20.17 5.18 26.59
CA LEU A 261 -20.59 3.86 27.05
C LEU A 261 -21.85 3.48 26.28
N THR A 262 -21.72 3.20 24.98
CA THR A 262 -22.85 2.62 24.24
C THR A 262 -22.95 1.15 24.58
N ASN A 263 -24.03 0.77 25.24
CA ASN A 263 -24.40 -0.63 25.43
C ASN A 263 -24.93 -1.26 24.14
N THR A 264 -25.03 -0.51 23.03
CA THR A 264 -25.56 -0.97 21.74
C THR A 264 -24.49 -0.88 20.65
N CYS A 265 -24.28 -1.98 19.91
CA CYS A 265 -23.37 -2.03 18.78
C CYS A 265 -23.91 -1.22 17.59
N ARG A 266 -23.10 -0.33 16.99
CA ARG A 266 -23.50 0.49 15.83
C ARG A 266 -23.64 -0.29 14.53
N PHE A 267 -23.07 -1.49 14.46
CA PHE A 267 -23.06 -2.33 13.27
C PHE A 267 -24.30 -3.22 13.22
N CYS A 268 -24.55 -3.99 14.29
CA CYS A 268 -25.64 -4.96 14.33
C CYS A 268 -26.75 -4.64 15.34
N THR A 269 -26.64 -3.56 16.11
CA THR A 269 -27.61 -3.15 17.15
C THR A 269 -27.71 -4.12 18.34
N SER A 270 -26.77 -5.06 18.50
CA SER A 270 -26.76 -5.97 19.64
C SER A 270 -26.39 -5.24 20.95
N GLN A 271 -26.83 -5.78 22.08
CA GLN A 271 -26.46 -5.28 23.41
C GLN A 271 -25.21 -5.98 23.99
N GLN A 272 -24.65 -6.95 23.26
CA GLN A 272 -23.50 -7.75 23.71
C GLN A 272 -22.19 -7.05 23.38
N VAL A 273 -21.92 -5.94 24.07
CA VAL A 273 -20.71 -5.16 23.87
C VAL A 273 -19.75 -5.40 25.04
N LEU A 274 -18.61 -6.02 24.75
CA LEU A 274 -17.58 -6.36 25.72
C LEU A 274 -16.46 -5.33 25.65
N GLN A 275 -16.04 -4.82 26.81
CA GLN A 275 -14.82 -4.01 26.92
C GLN A 275 -13.62 -4.94 26.98
N GLU A 276 -12.81 -4.93 25.94
CA GLU A 276 -11.55 -5.66 25.92
C GLU A 276 -10.40 -4.72 26.27
N GLY A 277 -9.72 -5.01 27.39
CA GLY A 277 -8.47 -4.38 27.79
C GLY A 277 -7.24 -5.03 27.15
N VAL A 278 -7.38 -5.52 25.91
CA VAL A 278 -6.37 -6.37 25.27
C VAL A 278 -5.35 -5.52 24.52
N TYR A 279 -4.09 -5.90 24.66
CA TYR A 279 -2.91 -5.38 23.97
C TYR A 279 -2.92 -5.76 22.48
N LEU A 280 -3.99 -5.42 21.76
CA LEU A 280 -4.05 -5.62 20.32
C LEU A 280 -3.12 -4.59 19.64
N ARG A 281 -2.11 -5.11 18.95
CA ARG A 281 -1.07 -4.33 18.25
C ARG A 281 -1.56 -4.02 16.84
N PHE A 282 -2.37 -2.98 16.70
CA PHE A 282 -2.81 -2.49 15.39
C PHE A 282 -1.83 -1.48 14.85
N GLN A 283 -1.61 -1.47 13.53
CA GLN A 283 -0.93 -0.39 12.83
C GLN A 283 -1.83 0.85 12.82
N GLN A 284 -1.26 2.02 13.09
CA GLN A 284 -1.95 3.30 12.88
C GLN A 284 -2.27 3.47 11.38
N PRO A 285 -3.47 3.98 11.03
CA PRO A 285 -3.78 4.33 9.64
C PRO A 285 -2.80 5.35 9.06
N ASP A 286 -2.55 5.26 7.75
CA ASP A 286 -1.70 6.20 7.02
C ASP A 286 -2.48 7.49 6.69
N PHE A 287 -3.77 7.36 6.35
CA PHE A 287 -4.63 8.49 6.02
C PHE A 287 -6.06 8.29 6.53
N ILE A 288 -6.81 9.39 6.54
CA ILE A 288 -8.23 9.42 6.85
C ILE A 288 -8.95 10.28 5.81
N LEU A 289 -10.07 9.78 5.33
CA LEU A 289 -10.92 10.50 4.39
C LEU A 289 -12.03 11.23 5.18
N PRO A 290 -12.04 12.57 5.20
CA PRO A 290 -12.98 13.36 6.00
C PRO A 290 -14.44 13.15 5.57
N PHE A 291 -15.38 13.23 6.51
CA PHE A 291 -16.81 13.29 6.19
C PHE A 291 -17.14 14.61 5.47
N ALA A 292 -17.69 14.50 4.26
CA ALA A 292 -18.19 15.65 3.50
C ALA A 292 -19.69 15.88 3.72
N LEU A 293 -20.44 14.85 4.13
CA LEU A 293 -21.88 14.92 4.33
C LEU A 293 -22.23 14.82 5.82
N ASP A 294 -23.16 15.67 6.24
CA ASP A 294 -23.76 15.59 7.57
C ASP A 294 -24.95 14.60 7.60
N GLU A 295 -25.46 14.32 8.80
CA GLU A 295 -26.56 13.38 9.00
C GLU A 295 -27.84 13.82 8.26
N ALA A 296 -28.10 15.14 8.19
CA ALA A 296 -29.30 15.67 7.56
C ALA A 296 -29.28 15.43 6.04
N ASN A 297 -28.14 15.65 5.39
CA ASN A 297 -27.94 15.36 3.97
C ASN A 297 -28.12 13.86 3.69
N VAL A 298 -27.49 13.01 4.51
CA VAL A 298 -27.56 11.55 4.35
C VAL A 298 -28.98 11.03 4.53
N ARG A 299 -29.72 11.55 5.51
CA ARG A 299 -31.14 11.20 5.72
C ARG A 299 -32.01 11.51 4.50
N VAL A 300 -31.72 12.58 3.77
CA VAL A 300 -32.42 12.89 2.50
C VAL A 300 -32.08 11.84 1.44
N MET A 301 -30.81 11.47 1.30
CA MET A 301 -30.35 10.48 0.31
C MET A 301 -30.93 9.08 0.56
N VAL A 302 -30.96 8.64 1.82
CA VAL A 302 -31.59 7.36 2.21
C VAL A 302 -33.07 7.38 1.83
N ARG A 303 -33.81 8.44 2.18
CA ARG A 303 -35.24 8.58 1.82
C ARG A 303 -35.46 8.54 0.31
N HIS A 304 -34.61 9.21 -0.46
CA HIS A 304 -34.68 9.18 -1.93
C HIS A 304 -34.46 7.76 -2.48
N ARG A 305 -33.44 7.05 -1.98
CA ARG A 305 -33.12 5.68 -2.40
C ARG A 305 -34.25 4.69 -2.11
N LEU A 306 -34.91 4.83 -0.96
CA LEU A 306 -36.05 4.00 -0.57
C LEU A 306 -37.28 4.24 -1.47
N ARG A 307 -37.53 5.48 -1.90
CA ARG A 307 -38.65 5.83 -2.79
C ARG A 307 -38.44 5.36 -4.24
N GLY A 308 -37.18 5.35 -4.72
CA GLY A 308 -36.85 4.98 -6.10
C GLY A 308 -36.89 3.48 -6.41
N GLY A 309 -36.96 2.61 -5.40
CA GLY A 309 -36.83 1.15 -5.58
C GLY A 309 -38.12 0.38 -5.86
N PHE A 310 -39.29 0.87 -5.44
CA PHE A 310 -40.54 0.10 -5.48
C PHE A 310 -41.78 1.00 -5.64
N ARG A 311 -42.37 1.06 -6.86
CA ARG A 311 -43.60 1.81 -7.14
C ARG A 311 -44.85 1.30 -6.38
N GLY A 312 -44.83 0.10 -5.80
CA GLY A 312 -45.97 -0.51 -5.10
C GLY A 312 -45.92 -0.49 -3.56
N VAL A 313 -44.75 -0.34 -2.94
CA VAL A 313 -44.55 -0.44 -1.47
C VAL A 313 -44.10 0.90 -0.85
N ALA A 314 -43.91 1.93 -1.69
CA ALA A 314 -43.41 3.25 -1.27
C ALA A 314 -44.24 3.94 -0.16
N ARG A 315 -45.51 3.57 0.01
CA ARG A 315 -46.39 4.11 1.07
C ARG A 315 -46.22 3.43 2.43
N LEU A 316 -45.71 2.20 2.47
CA LEU A 316 -45.41 1.47 3.71
C LEU A 316 -44.01 1.83 4.25
N LEU A 317 -43.05 2.07 3.35
CA LEU A 317 -41.67 2.40 3.70
C LEU A 317 -41.43 3.89 3.92
N SER A 318 -42.40 4.75 3.57
CA SER A 318 -42.29 6.21 3.77
C SER A 318 -42.23 6.61 5.25
N ASP A 319 -42.91 5.90 6.14
CA ASP A 319 -42.88 6.15 7.59
C ASP A 319 -41.64 5.51 8.25
N VAL A 320 -41.14 4.41 7.67
CA VAL A 320 -39.91 3.71 8.12
C VAL A 320 -38.67 4.58 7.91
N GLY A 321 -38.62 5.34 6.81
CA GLY A 321 -37.53 6.26 6.51
C GLY A 321 -37.44 7.49 7.44
N GLU A 322 -38.47 7.75 8.25
CA GLU A 322 -38.54 8.93 9.12
C GLU A 322 -37.74 8.74 10.42
N HIS A 323 -37.63 7.49 10.90
CA HIS A 323 -37.03 7.15 12.21
C HIS A 323 -35.67 6.41 12.11
N VAL A 324 -35.01 6.47 10.95
CA VAL A 324 -33.70 5.81 10.79
C VAL A 324 -32.66 6.56 11.60
N GLU A 325 -32.12 5.90 12.61
CA GLU A 325 -30.95 6.39 13.35
C GLU A 325 -29.69 6.05 12.54
N LEU A 326 -28.91 7.08 12.23
CA LEU A 326 -27.69 6.97 11.44
C LEU A 326 -26.50 7.31 12.33
N HIS A 327 -25.49 6.46 12.31
CA HIS A 327 -24.28 6.62 13.11
C HIS A 327 -23.07 6.79 12.19
N PRO A 328 -22.28 7.87 12.37
CA PRO A 328 -21.03 8.04 11.64
C PRO A 328 -19.97 7.11 12.23
N VAL A 329 -19.26 6.42 11.36
CA VAL A 329 -18.13 5.55 11.70
C VAL A 329 -17.08 5.62 10.60
N PHE A 330 -15.82 5.48 10.98
CA PHE A 330 -14.74 5.27 10.02
C PHE A 330 -14.50 3.77 9.84
N LEU A 331 -14.60 3.29 8.60
CA LEU A 331 -14.26 1.91 8.26
C LEU A 331 -12.83 1.82 7.74
N PRO A 332 -12.05 0.80 8.15
CA PRO A 332 -10.69 0.63 7.68
C PRO A 332 -10.67 -0.07 6.31
N PHE A 333 -9.86 0.45 5.40
CA PHE A 333 -9.61 -0.14 4.07
C PHE A 333 -8.11 -0.22 3.81
N TRP A 334 -7.70 -1.33 3.20
CA TRP A 334 -6.44 -1.39 2.48
C TRP A 334 -6.66 -0.79 1.09
N VAL A 335 -5.85 0.21 0.74
CA VAL A 335 -5.82 0.81 -0.60
C VAL A 335 -4.58 0.30 -1.31
N PHE A 336 -4.75 -0.35 -2.45
CA PHE A 336 -3.66 -0.93 -3.23
C PHE A 336 -3.44 -0.19 -4.54
N ASP A 337 -2.17 0.06 -4.82
CA ASP A 337 -1.69 0.44 -6.15
C ASP A 337 -0.77 -0.66 -6.65
N ALA A 338 -0.94 -1.07 -7.91
CA ALA A 338 -0.20 -2.16 -8.52
C ALA A 338 0.31 -1.79 -9.91
N GLN A 339 1.59 -2.10 -10.15
CA GLN A 339 2.12 -2.22 -11.49
C GLN A 339 1.92 -3.65 -11.97
N MET A 340 1.14 -3.81 -13.03
CA MET A 340 0.78 -5.10 -13.61
C MET A 340 1.33 -5.24 -15.02
N THR A 341 1.42 -6.48 -15.49
CA THR A 341 1.75 -6.80 -16.87
C THR A 341 0.73 -7.78 -17.40
N VAL A 342 -0.01 -7.36 -18.44
CA VAL A 342 -0.95 -8.22 -19.16
C VAL A 342 -0.19 -8.88 -20.30
N HIS A 343 0.01 -10.18 -20.20
CA HIS A 343 0.52 -11.00 -21.29
C HIS A 343 -0.65 -11.36 -22.20
N TRP A 344 -0.44 -11.26 -23.51
CA TRP A 344 -1.44 -11.64 -24.49
C TRP A 344 -0.84 -12.59 -25.52
N SER A 345 -1.68 -13.49 -26.01
CA SER A 345 -1.35 -14.38 -27.12
C SER A 345 -2.56 -14.62 -28.00
N ILE A 346 -2.32 -14.86 -29.28
CA ILE A 346 -3.34 -15.29 -30.22
C ILE A 346 -3.29 -16.83 -30.27
N PRO A 347 -4.39 -17.53 -29.91
CA PRO A 347 -4.44 -18.99 -30.05
C PRO A 347 -4.11 -19.42 -31.48
N ASN A 348 -3.26 -20.43 -31.63
CA ASN A 348 -2.81 -20.96 -32.92
C ASN A 348 -1.99 -19.98 -33.80
N ALA A 349 -1.48 -18.88 -33.25
CA ALA A 349 -0.52 -18.01 -33.92
C ALA A 349 0.76 -17.85 -33.09
N ARG A 350 1.83 -17.36 -33.73
CA ARG A 350 3.11 -17.06 -33.05
C ARG A 350 3.08 -15.69 -32.35
N ASP A 351 2.09 -14.87 -32.66
CA ASP A 351 1.91 -13.53 -32.12
C ASP A 351 1.58 -13.58 -30.62
N ARG A 352 2.49 -12.99 -29.84
CA ARG A 352 2.39 -12.82 -28.38
C ARG A 352 3.06 -11.52 -27.98
N GLY A 353 2.64 -10.97 -26.86
CA GLY A 353 3.24 -9.75 -26.32
C GLY A 353 2.87 -9.50 -24.86
N GLN A 354 3.36 -8.38 -24.35
CA GLN A 354 3.10 -7.91 -23.00
C GLN A 354 2.71 -6.44 -23.03
N HIS A 355 1.82 -6.04 -22.14
CA HIS A 355 1.39 -4.65 -21.97
C HIS A 355 1.46 -4.27 -20.48
N PRO A 356 2.29 -3.29 -20.08
CA PRO A 356 2.31 -2.81 -18.70
C PRO A 356 1.06 -1.98 -18.40
N VAL A 357 0.48 -2.18 -17.23
CA VAL A 357 -0.71 -1.45 -16.75
C VAL A 357 -0.45 -0.96 -15.32
N LEU A 358 -0.89 0.25 -15.01
CA LEU A 358 -0.90 0.79 -13.65
C LEU A 358 -2.34 0.78 -13.16
N VAL A 359 -2.60 0.01 -12.10
CA VAL A 359 -3.90 -0.06 -11.45
C VAL A 359 -3.77 0.64 -10.10
N GLY A 360 -4.52 1.71 -9.87
CA GLY A 360 -4.44 2.50 -8.64
C GLY A 360 -5.76 2.51 -7.87
N ASP A 361 -5.67 2.91 -6.61
CA ASP A 361 -6.81 3.21 -5.72
C ASP A 361 -7.80 2.04 -5.54
N VAL A 362 -7.30 0.80 -5.58
CA VAL A 362 -8.16 -0.38 -5.38
C VAL A 362 -8.43 -0.59 -3.90
N LEU A 363 -9.70 -0.46 -3.53
CA LEU A 363 -10.17 -0.59 -2.15
C LEU A 363 -10.43 -2.05 -1.78
N PHE A 364 -9.93 -2.44 -0.61
CA PHE A 364 -10.22 -3.72 0.01
C PHE A 364 -10.62 -3.52 1.48
N PRO A 365 -11.83 -3.91 1.91
CA PRO A 365 -12.27 -3.77 3.30
C PRO A 365 -11.33 -4.49 4.26
N ALA A 366 -10.84 -3.79 5.29
CA ALA A 366 -9.88 -4.35 6.24
C ALA A 366 -10.57 -4.95 7.49
N ALA A 367 -11.90 -4.95 7.55
CA ALA A 367 -12.68 -5.53 8.63
C ALA A 367 -13.89 -6.32 8.10
N GLU A 368 -14.34 -7.30 8.87
CA GLU A 368 -15.38 -8.26 8.46
C GLU A 368 -16.75 -8.01 9.13
N ALA A 369 -16.90 -6.94 9.93
CA ALA A 369 -18.15 -6.67 10.65
C ALA A 369 -19.35 -6.35 9.73
N LEU A 370 -19.09 -5.79 8.55
CA LEU A 370 -20.10 -5.60 7.51
C LEU A 370 -19.87 -6.60 6.36
N PRO A 371 -20.95 -7.09 5.72
CA PRO A 371 -20.80 -7.94 4.54
C PRO A 371 -20.01 -7.24 3.43
N ALA A 372 -19.00 -7.89 2.87
CA ALA A 372 -18.13 -7.31 1.83
C ALA A 372 -18.91 -6.79 0.61
N GLU A 373 -20.00 -7.47 0.23
CA GLU A 373 -20.88 -7.04 -0.85
C GLU A 373 -21.54 -5.68 -0.57
N LEU A 374 -21.95 -5.45 0.67
CA LEU A 374 -22.57 -4.20 1.08
C LEU A 374 -21.54 -3.06 1.09
N VAL A 375 -20.31 -3.34 1.53
CA VAL A 375 -19.23 -2.35 1.58
C VAL A 375 -18.75 -1.96 0.17
N ARG A 376 -18.64 -2.92 -0.76
CA ARG A 376 -18.25 -2.63 -2.16
C ARG A 376 -19.22 -1.68 -2.87
N GLN A 377 -20.50 -1.70 -2.52
CA GLN A 377 -21.51 -0.80 -3.09
C GLN A 377 -21.38 0.66 -2.62
N LEU A 378 -20.50 0.95 -1.65
CA LEU A 378 -20.21 2.31 -1.20
C LEU A 378 -19.32 3.08 -2.17
N GLU A 379 -18.60 2.40 -3.06
CA GLU A 379 -17.79 3.04 -4.08
C GLU A 379 -18.65 3.86 -5.06
N PRO A 380 -18.10 4.94 -5.65
CA PRO A 380 -16.70 5.39 -5.58
C PRO A 380 -16.40 6.28 -4.36
N TYR A 381 -15.12 6.30 -3.97
CA TYR A 381 -14.54 7.31 -3.08
C TYR A 381 -13.52 8.14 -3.85
N ASP A 382 -13.49 9.45 -3.60
CA ASP A 382 -12.42 10.34 -4.03
C ASP A 382 -11.31 10.33 -2.98
N LEU A 383 -10.33 9.45 -3.15
CA LEU A 383 -9.20 9.27 -2.23
C LEU A 383 -8.20 10.43 -2.26
N GLN A 384 -8.25 11.32 -3.27
CA GLN A 384 -7.38 12.50 -3.34
C GLN A 384 -7.72 13.53 -2.26
N ARG A 385 -8.95 13.46 -1.71
CA ARG A 385 -9.37 14.26 -0.55
C ARG A 385 -8.92 13.68 0.79
N GLY A 386 -8.25 12.53 0.79
CA GLY A 386 -7.65 11.95 1.99
C GLY A 386 -6.57 12.85 2.55
N VAL A 387 -6.58 13.03 3.87
CA VAL A 387 -5.54 13.76 4.62
C VAL A 387 -4.75 12.79 5.47
N ASP A 388 -3.51 13.16 5.80
CA ASP A 388 -2.67 12.36 6.69
C ASP A 388 -3.39 12.12 8.01
N TYR A 389 -3.23 10.90 8.55
CA TYR A 389 -4.00 10.49 9.71
C TYR A 389 -3.71 11.37 10.94
N ASP A 390 -4.76 11.94 11.52
CA ASP A 390 -4.71 12.61 12.82
C ASP A 390 -5.77 12.06 13.77
N PRO A 391 -5.38 11.60 14.99
CA PRO A 391 -6.32 11.01 15.94
C PRO A 391 -7.39 12.00 16.44
N ARG A 392 -7.19 13.32 16.31
CA ARG A 392 -8.17 14.36 16.66
C ARG A 392 -9.44 14.30 15.79
N LEU A 393 -9.35 13.72 14.59
CA LEU A 393 -10.49 13.53 13.70
C LEU A 393 -11.45 12.41 14.19
N LEU A 394 -11.00 11.54 15.10
CA LEU A 394 -11.81 10.46 15.67
C LEU A 394 -12.57 10.86 16.95
N VAL A 395 -12.54 12.14 17.36
CA VAL A 395 -13.13 12.55 18.65
C VAL A 395 -14.66 12.42 18.67
N SER A 396 -15.33 12.69 17.55
CA SER A 396 -16.80 12.53 17.43
C SER A 396 -17.23 11.22 16.80
N HIS A 397 -16.35 10.57 16.02
CA HIS A 397 -16.70 9.43 15.18
C HIS A 397 -15.74 8.28 15.47
N PRO A 398 -16.25 7.13 15.97
CA PRO A 398 -15.41 5.98 16.21
C PRO A 398 -14.86 5.44 14.89
N ALA A 399 -13.71 4.78 14.97
CA ALA A 399 -13.18 3.97 13.88
C ALA A 399 -13.32 2.50 14.24
N GLU A 400 -13.64 1.68 13.26
CA GLU A 400 -13.45 0.24 13.36
C GLU A 400 -11.95 -0.10 13.21
N LEU A 401 -11.50 -1.08 13.99
CA LEU A 401 -10.15 -1.62 13.90
C LEU A 401 -10.15 -2.69 12.82
N TYR A 402 -9.07 -2.73 12.03
CA TYR A 402 -8.93 -3.77 11.01
C TYR A 402 -8.80 -5.15 11.67
N THR A 403 -9.43 -6.16 11.08
CA THR A 403 -9.31 -7.57 11.48
C THR A 403 -8.68 -8.42 10.38
N VAL A 404 -8.57 -7.89 9.16
CA VAL A 404 -7.90 -8.51 8.03
C VAL A 404 -6.53 -7.88 7.84
N ASP A 405 -5.50 -8.71 7.92
CA ASP A 405 -4.14 -8.28 7.74
C ASP A 405 -3.78 -8.06 6.27
N VAL A 406 -2.81 -7.17 6.03
CA VAL A 406 -2.41 -6.75 4.68
C VAL A 406 -1.86 -7.90 3.84
N ASP A 407 -1.26 -8.94 4.43
CA ASP A 407 -0.81 -10.13 3.72
C ASP A 407 -1.99 -10.91 3.13
N ARG A 408 -3.04 -11.16 3.93
CA ARG A 408 -4.29 -11.77 3.45
C ARG A 408 -4.99 -10.87 2.43
N ALA A 409 -5.13 -9.58 2.73
CA ALA A 409 -5.75 -8.62 1.82
C ALA A 409 -5.01 -8.52 0.47
N ALA A 410 -3.68 -8.53 0.48
CA ALA A 410 -2.85 -8.50 -0.72
C ALA A 410 -3.00 -9.74 -1.62
N MET A 411 -3.32 -10.90 -1.03
CA MET A 411 -3.65 -12.11 -1.79
C MET A 411 -5.08 -12.03 -2.33
N ASP A 412 -6.03 -11.65 -1.48
CA ASP A 412 -7.47 -11.63 -1.81
C ASP A 412 -7.83 -10.52 -2.81
N VAL A 413 -7.03 -9.46 -2.91
CA VAL A 413 -7.24 -8.35 -3.88
C VAL A 413 -6.74 -8.68 -5.29
N GLN A 414 -5.88 -9.70 -5.47
CA GLN A 414 -5.30 -10.04 -6.79
C GLN A 414 -6.32 -10.25 -7.92
N PRO A 415 -7.49 -10.91 -7.70
CA PRO A 415 -8.50 -11.05 -8.74
C PRO A 415 -9.08 -9.71 -9.21
N ILE A 416 -9.26 -8.76 -8.28
CA ILE A 416 -9.78 -7.41 -8.58
C ILE A 416 -8.74 -6.64 -9.41
N LEU A 417 -7.47 -6.67 -8.98
CA LEU A 417 -6.36 -6.06 -9.71
C LEU A 417 -6.24 -6.63 -11.14
N ARG A 418 -6.29 -7.95 -11.29
CA ARG A 418 -6.25 -8.62 -12.59
C ARG A 418 -7.40 -8.16 -13.50
N GLN A 419 -8.61 -8.11 -12.96
CA GLN A 419 -9.78 -7.66 -13.70
C GLN A 419 -9.60 -6.22 -14.21
N HIS A 420 -9.16 -5.30 -13.34
CA HIS A 420 -8.89 -3.91 -13.74
C HIS A 420 -7.80 -3.83 -14.80
N ALA A 421 -6.68 -4.56 -14.61
CA ALA A 421 -5.59 -4.56 -15.58
C ALA A 421 -6.03 -5.07 -16.98
N GLU A 422 -6.85 -6.11 -17.02
CA GLU A 422 -7.40 -6.63 -18.28
C GLU A 422 -8.39 -5.66 -18.93
N GLN A 423 -9.22 -4.98 -18.13
CA GLN A 423 -10.15 -3.95 -18.61
C GLN A 423 -9.40 -2.75 -19.21
N ASP A 424 -8.35 -2.28 -18.53
CA ASP A 424 -7.53 -1.14 -18.97
C ASP A 424 -6.68 -1.47 -20.20
N ALA A 425 -6.18 -2.71 -20.31
CA ALA A 425 -5.43 -3.15 -21.49
C ALA A 425 -6.35 -3.37 -22.71
N ARG A 426 -7.64 -3.64 -22.51
CA ARG A 426 -8.58 -4.04 -23.57
C ARG A 426 -8.61 -3.09 -24.78
N PRO A 427 -8.68 -1.75 -24.63
CA PRO A 427 -8.68 -0.84 -25.77
C PRO A 427 -7.41 -0.96 -26.61
N VAL A 428 -6.24 -1.01 -25.97
CA VAL A 428 -4.94 -1.15 -26.65
C VAL A 428 -4.87 -2.49 -27.39
N LEU A 429 -5.20 -3.59 -26.69
CA LEU A 429 -5.13 -4.94 -27.26
C LEU A 429 -6.11 -5.14 -28.42
N SER A 430 -7.25 -4.43 -28.43
CA SER A 430 -8.22 -4.49 -29.52
C SER A 430 -7.70 -3.91 -30.84
N THR A 431 -6.66 -3.08 -30.81
CA THR A 431 -6.06 -2.47 -32.01
C THR A 431 -4.96 -3.33 -32.64
N LEU A 432 -4.51 -4.39 -31.96
CA LEU A 432 -3.44 -5.25 -32.45
C LEU A 432 -3.85 -5.94 -33.74
N ARG A 433 -2.98 -5.83 -34.75
CA ARG A 433 -3.10 -6.54 -36.04
C ARG A 433 -2.14 -7.74 -36.03
N PRO A 434 -2.60 -8.98 -36.28
CA PRO A 434 -1.73 -10.15 -36.38
C PRO A 434 -0.71 -9.98 -37.52
N THR A 435 0.53 -10.40 -37.30
CA THR A 435 1.63 -10.27 -38.27
C THR A 435 1.79 -11.50 -39.18
N THR A 436 1.23 -12.65 -38.81
CA THR A 436 1.38 -13.88 -39.62
C THR A 436 0.52 -13.91 -40.89
N ARG A 437 1.17 -14.10 -42.04
CA ARG A 437 0.57 -14.26 -43.38
C ARG A 437 -0.44 -15.42 -43.49
N SER A 438 -0.23 -16.52 -42.76
CA SER A 438 -1.16 -17.65 -42.65
C SER A 438 -2.54 -17.26 -42.08
N TRP A 439 -2.64 -16.12 -41.39
CA TRP A 439 -3.88 -15.63 -40.80
C TRP A 439 -4.77 -14.93 -41.84
N TYR A 440 -4.16 -14.20 -42.78
CA TYR A 440 -4.86 -13.61 -43.92
C TYR A 440 -5.34 -14.66 -44.93
N GLU A 441 -4.55 -15.72 -45.15
CA GLU A 441 -4.87 -16.76 -46.14
C GLU A 441 -5.93 -17.80 -45.68
N ARG A 442 -6.23 -17.89 -44.37
CA ARG A 442 -7.17 -18.90 -43.82
C ARG A 442 -8.57 -18.35 -43.47
N TYR A 443 -8.81 -17.04 -43.55
CA TYR A 443 -10.00 -16.40 -42.96
C TYR A 443 -10.78 -15.47 -43.90
N ASP A 444 -10.61 -15.60 -45.22
CA ASP A 444 -11.25 -14.69 -46.19
C ASP A 444 -12.72 -15.02 -46.50
N GLU A 445 -13.31 -16.11 -45.96
CA GLU A 445 -14.66 -16.55 -46.35
C GLU A 445 -15.74 -16.49 -45.25
N ARG A 446 -15.40 -16.23 -43.98
CA ARG A 446 -16.39 -16.12 -42.89
C ARG A 446 -16.05 -14.94 -42.01
N GLY A 447 -16.77 -13.84 -42.23
CA GLY A 447 -16.64 -12.57 -41.54
C GLY A 447 -16.33 -12.69 -40.05
N TRP A 448 -15.44 -11.80 -39.60
CA TRP A 448 -14.94 -11.56 -38.26
C TRP A 448 -15.70 -12.26 -37.11
N GLY A 449 -15.33 -13.50 -36.84
CA GLY A 449 -15.79 -14.30 -35.71
C GLY A 449 -14.67 -14.55 -34.69
N GLY A 450 -14.26 -13.48 -33.99
CA GLY A 450 -13.60 -13.51 -32.67
C GLY A 450 -12.69 -14.69 -32.33
N GLY A 451 -11.46 -14.71 -32.85
CA GLY A 451 -10.38 -15.40 -32.13
C GLY A 451 -10.13 -14.68 -30.82
N ARG A 452 -10.67 -15.20 -29.70
CA ARG A 452 -10.53 -14.57 -28.37
C ARG A 452 -9.04 -14.53 -28.00
N LEU A 453 -8.47 -13.32 -27.91
CA LEU A 453 -7.14 -13.11 -27.34
C LEU A 453 -7.10 -13.79 -25.97
N ARG A 454 -6.08 -14.62 -25.73
CA ARG A 454 -5.82 -15.14 -24.39
C ARG A 454 -4.99 -14.11 -23.65
N THR A 455 -5.55 -13.55 -22.59
CA THR A 455 -4.87 -12.60 -21.69
C THR A 455 -4.59 -13.24 -20.35
N GLU A 456 -3.49 -12.85 -19.74
CA GLU A 456 -3.13 -13.21 -18.37
C GLU A 456 -2.39 -12.04 -17.72
N ALA A 457 -2.96 -11.45 -16.66
CA ALA A 457 -2.32 -10.39 -15.91
C ALA A 457 -1.57 -10.91 -14.68
N GLY A 458 -0.31 -10.46 -14.55
CA GLY A 458 0.53 -10.69 -13.39
C GLY A 458 0.95 -9.38 -12.72
N THR A 459 1.01 -9.40 -11.39
CA THR A 459 1.47 -8.27 -10.58
C THR A 459 3.00 -8.24 -10.53
N ARG A 460 3.62 -7.13 -10.95
CA ARG A 460 5.07 -6.92 -10.84
C ARG A 460 5.45 -6.19 -9.56
N TYR A 461 4.68 -5.19 -9.16
CA TYR A 461 4.94 -4.41 -7.96
C TYR A 461 3.60 -4.02 -7.35
N MET A 462 3.54 -3.95 -6.02
CA MET A 462 2.36 -3.51 -5.30
C MET A 462 2.78 -2.65 -4.11
N SER A 463 2.08 -1.53 -3.92
CA SER A 463 2.13 -0.70 -2.72
C SER A 463 0.75 -0.66 -2.07
N TYR A 464 0.72 -0.32 -0.78
CA TYR A 464 -0.51 -0.21 -0.04
C TYR A 464 -0.50 0.95 0.96
N ARG A 465 -1.70 1.32 1.40
CA ARG A 465 -1.96 2.22 2.54
C ARG A 465 -3.14 1.71 3.36
N LEU A 466 -3.13 1.92 4.66
CA LEU A 466 -4.29 1.76 5.54
C LEU A 466 -5.04 3.09 5.62
N GLY A 467 -6.25 3.12 5.09
CA GLY A 467 -7.13 4.29 5.10
C GLY A 467 -8.33 4.11 6.02
N LEU A 468 -8.77 5.19 6.65
CA LEU A 468 -10.06 5.28 7.33
C LEU A 468 -11.07 6.04 6.47
N LEU A 469 -12.12 5.36 6.00
CA LEU A 469 -13.11 5.92 5.08
C LEU A 469 -14.43 6.22 5.81
N PRO A 470 -15.11 7.35 5.49
CA PRO A 470 -16.28 7.82 6.20
C PRO A 470 -17.52 7.05 5.75
N VAL A 471 -18.24 6.46 6.72
CA VAL A 471 -19.46 5.70 6.47
C VAL A 471 -20.51 6.06 7.51
N TRP A 472 -21.75 6.20 7.06
CA TRP A 472 -22.93 6.24 7.93
C TRP A 472 -23.56 4.85 7.95
N ILE A 473 -23.76 4.30 9.14
CA ILE A 473 -24.45 3.02 9.33
C ILE A 473 -25.78 3.28 10.03
N GLY A 474 -26.85 2.66 9.55
CA GLY A 474 -28.14 2.66 10.22
C GLY A 474 -28.86 1.33 10.04
N ARG A 475 -30.00 1.21 10.71
CA ARG A 475 -30.88 0.06 10.58
C ARG A 475 -32.29 0.53 10.24
N LEU A 476 -32.86 -0.07 9.21
CA LEU A 476 -34.25 0.11 8.81
C LEU A 476 -35.05 -1.01 9.47
N GLY A 477 -36.08 -0.66 10.23
CA GLY A 477 -37.07 -1.64 10.69
C GLY A 477 -38.15 -1.78 9.63
N ASP A 478 -38.28 -2.94 9.00
CA ASP A 478 -39.46 -3.24 8.21
C ASP A 478 -40.58 -3.61 9.20
N GLY A 479 -41.79 -3.08 9.02
CA GLY A 479 -42.92 -3.28 9.95
C GLY A 479 -43.29 -4.74 10.24
N ASP A 480 -42.75 -5.68 9.45
CA ASP A 480 -42.90 -7.13 9.58
C ASP A 480 -41.78 -7.82 10.41
N GLY A 481 -40.91 -7.04 11.07
CA GLY A 481 -39.86 -7.56 11.97
C GLY A 481 -38.56 -8.00 11.29
N ALA A 482 -38.47 -7.92 9.96
CA ALA A 482 -37.20 -7.97 9.23
C ALA A 482 -36.51 -6.61 9.34
N ALA A 483 -35.20 -6.59 9.57
CA ALA A 483 -34.47 -5.34 9.66
C ALA A 483 -33.31 -5.34 8.67
N ARG A 484 -33.22 -4.29 7.87
CA ARG A 484 -32.18 -4.12 6.85
C ARG A 484 -31.12 -3.18 7.36
N GLN A 485 -29.86 -3.49 7.09
CA GLN A 485 -28.78 -2.54 7.29
C GLN A 485 -28.78 -1.55 6.13
N VAL A 486 -28.64 -0.27 6.47
CA VAL A 486 -28.34 0.79 5.51
C VAL A 486 -26.94 1.30 5.79
N VAL A 487 -26.14 1.37 4.74
CA VAL A 487 -24.82 2.02 4.80
C VAL A 487 -24.76 3.10 3.73
N VAL A 488 -24.13 4.23 4.07
CA VAL A 488 -24.01 5.36 3.16
C VAL A 488 -22.59 5.87 3.15
N ASN A 489 -22.05 6.11 1.95
CA ASN A 489 -20.76 6.74 1.77
C ASN A 489 -20.82 8.18 2.31
N GLY A 490 -20.02 8.48 3.35
CA GLY A 490 -20.02 9.79 4.01
C GLY A 490 -19.37 10.93 3.20
N GLN A 491 -18.85 10.63 2.02
CA GLN A 491 -18.30 11.60 1.07
C GLN A 491 -19.25 11.84 -0.12
N THR A 492 -19.75 10.76 -0.75
CA THR A 492 -20.53 10.86 -2.01
C THR A 492 -22.03 10.73 -1.81
N GLY A 493 -22.47 10.16 -0.69
CA GLY A 493 -23.89 9.90 -0.43
C GLY A 493 -24.44 8.64 -1.08
N GLN A 494 -23.58 7.81 -1.69
CA GLN A 494 -23.96 6.52 -2.25
C GLN A 494 -24.57 5.62 -1.17
N VAL A 495 -25.83 5.20 -1.37
CA VAL A 495 -26.61 4.41 -0.40
C VAL A 495 -26.66 2.95 -0.82
N ALA A 496 -26.22 2.06 0.07
CA ALA A 496 -26.35 0.61 -0.08
C ALA A 496 -27.24 0.02 1.01
N LEU A 497 -28.01 -1.00 0.64
CA LEU A 497 -28.96 -1.68 1.53
C LEU A 497 -28.64 -3.16 1.54
N SER A 498 -28.64 -3.78 2.72
CA SER A 498 -28.48 -5.23 2.83
C SER A 498 -29.66 -5.96 2.17
N ALA A 499 -29.41 -7.18 1.69
CA ALA A 499 -30.47 -8.07 1.24
C ALA A 499 -31.47 -8.36 2.38
N HIS A 500 -32.69 -8.73 2.02
CA HIS A 500 -33.70 -9.15 2.99
C HIS A 500 -33.24 -10.46 3.62
N LYS A 501 -32.97 -10.49 4.93
CA LYS A 501 -32.90 -11.74 5.67
C LYS A 501 -34.33 -12.11 6.06
N GLU A 502 -34.94 -13.03 5.33
CA GLU A 502 -36.10 -13.77 5.86
C GLU A 502 -35.65 -14.48 7.14
N ARG A 503 -36.42 -14.38 8.22
CA ARG A 503 -36.18 -15.20 9.41
C ARG A 503 -36.47 -16.65 9.01
N GLU A 504 -35.48 -17.53 9.18
CA GLU A 504 -35.69 -18.99 9.18
C GLU A 504 -36.65 -19.42 10.29
#